data_AF-A0AA85BWW2-F1
#
_entry.id   AF-A0AA85BWW2-F1
#
_cell.length_a   1.000
_cell.length_b   1.000
_cell.length_c   1.000
_cell.angle_alpha   90.00
_cell.angle_beta   90.00
_cell.angle_gamma   90.00
#
_symmetry.space_group_name_H-M   'P 1'
#
loop_
_entity.id
_entity.type
_entity.pdbx_description
1 polymer ?
#
loop_
_entity_poly.entity_id
_entity_poly.type
_entity_poly.pdbx_seq_one_letter_code
_entity_poly.pdbx_strand_id
1 'polypeptide(L)'
;MDFYDHGYEENKLGMTVTSGCVKLKKDPQNLVASEDGSLQAGDEITGVNGISVKGKTKVEAARLIQSFKDEVRINYNKLHADPKQGKTLDLILKKVKHRIVETMESSTADALGLSRAILVNDGMVKKLEELNKTSNVFSGMVNHAKKLLRAIYELSRIYAVLGDTFSEIGVKEPMTCTSEAFTQFGTIHRSMERFSIEMLKKIKPMIMDLNTFLHKAVPDTKLTIKKYLDVKFEYLSYCLKVKEMDDEEYGFAMVQEPLYRVETGNYEYRLVLRCRQDARTRFAKMRNDVLVKLELLDNKHVQDIVFELQRFIDAMATYHDQCYGVMKQIKIFPLEVDLARDAFAYNLGIFNTGEDEGGEDIDEDVINTESVEEKSVSSKYNQLTDDVKLIDLAGINSKSRYSENEGVMRC
;
A
#
# COMPACT_ATOMS: atom_id res chain seq x y z
N MET A 1 -45.85 -14.48 -63.57
CA MET A 1 -46.10 -14.81 -62.14
C MET A 1 -44.74 -14.75 -61.50
N ASP A 2 -44.35 -13.53 -61.14
CA ASP A 2 -42.99 -13.21 -60.73
C ASP A 2 -42.81 -13.65 -59.28
N PHE A 3 -41.95 -14.64 -59.08
CA PHE A 3 -41.48 -15.01 -57.76
C PHE A 3 -40.54 -13.91 -57.29
N TYR A 4 -41.04 -13.05 -56.40
CA TYR A 4 -40.19 -12.18 -55.60
C TYR A 4 -39.29 -13.05 -54.74
N ASP A 5 -38.01 -13.08 -55.09
CA ASP A 5 -36.92 -13.53 -54.24
C ASP A 5 -36.81 -12.54 -53.08
N HIS A 6 -37.53 -12.81 -51.99
CA HIS A 6 -37.30 -12.14 -50.72
C HIS A 6 -35.96 -12.62 -50.17
N GLY A 7 -34.87 -12.05 -50.70
CA GLY A 7 -33.56 -12.12 -50.08
C GLY A 7 -33.66 -11.50 -48.69
N TYR A 8 -33.74 -12.34 -47.66
CA TYR A 8 -33.54 -11.92 -46.28
C TYR A 8 -32.16 -11.27 -46.21
N GLU A 9 -32.10 -9.95 -45.95
CA GLU A 9 -30.85 -9.28 -45.63
C GLU A 9 -30.24 -9.99 -44.41
N GLU A 10 -29.16 -10.73 -44.62
CA GLU A 10 -28.42 -11.38 -43.54
C GLU A 10 -27.95 -10.28 -42.57
N ASN A 11 -28.50 -10.27 -41.35
CA ASN A 11 -28.10 -9.37 -40.28
C ASN A 11 -26.72 -9.75 -39.76
N LYS A 12 -25.69 -9.39 -40.52
CA LYS A 12 -24.29 -9.68 -40.19
C LYS A 12 -23.72 -8.74 -39.13
N LEU A 13 -24.47 -7.74 -38.65
CA LEU A 13 -23.94 -6.66 -37.79
C LEU A 13 -22.65 -5.99 -38.34
N GLY A 14 -22.47 -6.00 -39.67
CA GLY A 14 -21.23 -5.54 -40.31
C GLY A 14 -20.01 -6.45 -40.11
N MET A 15 -20.19 -7.66 -39.58
CA MET A 15 -19.15 -8.66 -39.38
C MET A 15 -18.84 -9.41 -40.67
N THR A 16 -17.55 -9.71 -40.87
CA THR A 16 -17.09 -10.51 -42.00
C THR A 16 -16.70 -11.91 -41.54
N VAL A 17 -16.84 -12.87 -42.45
CA VAL A 17 -16.44 -14.25 -42.20
C VAL A 17 -15.51 -14.74 -43.30
N THR A 18 -14.58 -15.62 -42.94
CA THR A 18 -13.69 -16.28 -43.91
C THR A 18 -13.76 -17.78 -43.71
N SER A 19 -14.09 -18.53 -44.76
CA SER A 19 -14.09 -19.99 -44.70
C SER A 19 -12.66 -20.52 -44.55
N GLY A 20 -12.50 -21.50 -43.68
CA GLY A 20 -11.25 -22.17 -43.40
C GLY A 20 -11.46 -23.65 -43.11
N CYS A 21 -10.36 -24.39 -43.11
CA CYS A 21 -10.34 -25.81 -42.76
C CYS A 21 -9.09 -26.08 -41.92
N VAL A 22 -9.27 -26.65 -40.74
CA VAL A 22 -8.18 -27.05 -39.86
C VAL A 22 -8.23 -28.56 -39.61
N LYS A 23 -7.06 -29.19 -39.58
CA LYS A 23 -6.91 -30.57 -39.10
C LYS A 23 -6.50 -30.53 -37.64
N LEU A 24 -7.24 -31.24 -36.81
CA LEU A 24 -7.02 -31.29 -35.37
C LEU A 24 -6.73 -32.73 -34.97
N LYS A 25 -5.70 -32.91 -34.15
CA LYS A 25 -5.40 -34.20 -33.52
C LYS A 25 -6.11 -34.29 -32.18
N LYS A 26 -6.58 -35.48 -31.86
CA LYS A 26 -7.13 -35.78 -30.54
C LYS A 26 -6.06 -36.28 -29.61
N ASP A 27 -6.14 -35.85 -28.36
CA ASP A 27 -5.38 -36.47 -27.29
C ASP A 27 -6.08 -37.76 -26.81
N PRO A 28 -5.43 -38.58 -25.95
CA PRO A 28 -6.03 -39.79 -25.39
C PRO A 28 -7.30 -39.55 -24.56
N GLN A 29 -7.59 -38.30 -24.17
CA GLN A 29 -8.80 -37.89 -23.46
C GLN A 29 -9.89 -37.37 -24.41
N ASN A 30 -9.70 -37.52 -25.74
CA ASN A 30 -10.57 -36.99 -26.79
C ASN A 30 -10.74 -35.47 -26.78
N LEU A 31 -9.80 -34.74 -26.17
CA LEU A 31 -9.73 -33.29 -26.26
C LEU A 31 -9.10 -32.91 -27.60
N VAL A 32 -9.70 -31.92 -28.25
CA VAL A 32 -9.28 -31.42 -29.56
C VAL A 32 -8.54 -30.10 -29.33
N ALA A 33 -7.22 -30.12 -29.53
CA ALA A 33 -6.40 -28.91 -29.45
C ALA A 33 -6.06 -28.41 -30.86
N SER A 34 -6.34 -27.14 -31.14
CA SER A 34 -5.77 -26.45 -32.30
C SER A 34 -4.37 -25.98 -31.90
N GLU A 35 -3.34 -26.60 -32.48
CA GLU A 35 -1.93 -26.24 -32.24
C GLU A 35 -1.57 -24.86 -32.82
N ASP A 36 -2.29 -24.43 -33.86
CA ASP A 36 -2.02 -23.22 -34.63
C ASP A 36 -2.90 -22.01 -34.27
N GLY A 37 -3.88 -22.18 -33.36
CA GLY A 37 -4.83 -21.13 -32.97
C GLY A 37 -5.79 -20.68 -34.07
N SER A 38 -5.88 -21.45 -35.16
CA SER A 38 -6.72 -21.14 -36.33
C SER A 38 -8.22 -21.07 -35.98
N LEU A 39 -8.67 -21.89 -35.02
CA LEU A 39 -10.04 -21.90 -34.50
C LEU A 39 -10.14 -21.18 -33.14
N GLN A 40 -11.13 -20.31 -33.00
CA GLN A 40 -11.38 -19.49 -31.81
C GLN A 40 -12.89 -19.46 -31.47
N ALA A 41 -13.22 -19.10 -30.23
CA ALA A 41 -14.61 -19.05 -29.76
C ALA A 41 -15.45 -18.05 -30.57
N GLY A 42 -16.64 -18.45 -31.02
CA GLY A 42 -17.47 -17.65 -31.92
C GLY A 42 -17.20 -17.88 -33.42
N ASP A 43 -16.18 -18.67 -33.78
CA ASP A 43 -16.12 -19.25 -35.12
C ASP A 43 -17.26 -20.25 -35.31
N GLU A 44 -17.82 -20.29 -36.51
CA GLU A 44 -18.93 -21.18 -36.84
C GLU A 44 -18.40 -22.44 -37.48
N ILE A 45 -18.72 -23.61 -36.92
CA ILE A 45 -18.38 -24.89 -37.54
C ILE A 45 -19.42 -25.19 -38.62
N THR A 46 -18.95 -25.42 -39.85
CA THR A 46 -19.82 -25.71 -41.01
C THR A 46 -19.79 -27.18 -41.38
N GLY A 47 -18.71 -27.90 -41.06
CA GLY A 47 -18.63 -29.34 -41.28
C GLY A 47 -17.50 -30.03 -40.51
N VAL A 48 -17.66 -31.34 -40.33
CA VAL A 48 -16.73 -32.22 -39.62
C VAL A 48 -16.44 -33.42 -40.52
N ASN A 49 -15.19 -33.59 -40.94
CA ASN A 49 -14.74 -34.64 -41.86
C ASN A 49 -15.61 -34.76 -43.13
N GLY A 50 -16.02 -33.61 -43.69
CA GLY A 50 -16.88 -33.55 -44.88
C GLY A 50 -18.38 -33.70 -44.61
N ILE A 51 -18.79 -34.01 -43.38
CA ILE A 51 -20.21 -34.06 -42.98
C ILE A 51 -20.66 -32.67 -42.55
N SER A 52 -21.67 -32.13 -43.21
CA SER A 52 -22.28 -30.85 -42.81
C SER A 52 -22.88 -30.93 -41.41
N VAL A 53 -22.70 -29.87 -40.63
CA VAL A 53 -23.32 -29.71 -39.31
C VAL A 53 -24.47 -28.69 -39.32
N LYS A 54 -24.84 -28.18 -40.49
CA LYS A 54 -26.00 -27.29 -40.64
C LYS A 54 -27.27 -27.99 -40.15
N GLY A 55 -28.03 -27.32 -39.28
CA GLY A 55 -29.26 -27.86 -38.69
C GLY A 55 -29.05 -28.86 -37.55
N LYS A 56 -27.81 -29.19 -37.17
CA LYS A 56 -27.52 -30.03 -36.01
C LYS A 56 -27.44 -29.19 -34.74
N THR A 57 -27.89 -29.75 -33.63
CA THR A 57 -27.75 -29.13 -32.31
C THR A 57 -26.29 -29.10 -31.84
N LYS A 58 -25.98 -28.25 -30.85
CA LYS A 58 -24.65 -28.18 -30.21
C LYS A 58 -24.17 -29.58 -29.75
N VAL A 59 -25.09 -30.38 -29.18
CA VAL A 59 -24.81 -31.74 -28.69
C VAL A 59 -24.54 -32.72 -29.82
N GLU A 60 -25.31 -32.68 -30.90
CA GLU A 60 -25.10 -33.55 -32.06
C GLU A 60 -23.80 -33.24 -32.80
N ALA A 61 -23.47 -31.95 -32.96
CA ALA A 61 -22.19 -31.53 -33.52
C ALA A 61 -21.02 -32.00 -32.65
N ALA A 62 -21.12 -31.88 -31.33
CA ALA A 62 -20.11 -32.39 -30.40
C ALA A 62 -19.97 -33.92 -30.49
N ARG A 63 -21.07 -34.67 -30.53
CA ARG A 63 -21.07 -36.14 -30.72
C ARG A 63 -20.43 -36.55 -32.05
N LEU A 64 -20.67 -35.78 -33.11
CA LEU A 64 -20.06 -36.02 -34.42
C LEU A 64 -18.55 -35.79 -34.40
N ILE A 65 -18.07 -34.74 -33.72
CA ILE A 65 -16.63 -34.54 -33.52
C ILE A 65 -16.07 -35.69 -32.70
N GLN A 66 -16.77 -36.13 -31.65
CA GLN A 66 -16.34 -37.20 -30.75
C GLN A 66 -16.29 -38.59 -31.41
N SER A 67 -17.11 -38.87 -32.42
CA SER A 67 -17.18 -40.19 -33.06
C SER A 67 -15.91 -40.59 -33.83
N PHE A 68 -15.06 -39.64 -34.22
CA PHE A 68 -13.78 -39.88 -34.88
C PHE A 68 -12.65 -40.07 -33.85
N LYS A 69 -11.76 -41.05 -34.02
CA LYS A 69 -10.78 -41.42 -32.97
C LYS A 69 -9.50 -40.58 -32.98
N ASP A 70 -8.82 -40.47 -34.11
CA ASP A 70 -7.44 -39.96 -34.14
C ASP A 70 -7.35 -38.52 -34.68
N GLU A 71 -7.99 -38.26 -35.83
CA GLU A 71 -7.95 -36.96 -36.49
C GLU A 71 -9.34 -36.47 -36.89
N VAL A 72 -9.56 -35.16 -36.75
CA VAL A 72 -10.79 -34.49 -37.17
C VAL A 72 -10.44 -33.27 -38.01
N ARG A 73 -10.98 -33.23 -39.22
CA ARG A 73 -10.96 -32.06 -40.09
C ARG A 73 -12.20 -31.23 -39.84
N ILE A 74 -12.02 -30.00 -39.35
CA ILE A 74 -13.11 -29.06 -39.10
C ILE A 74 -13.11 -28.00 -40.19
N ASN A 75 -14.21 -27.91 -40.91
CA ASN A 75 -14.52 -26.78 -41.78
C ASN A 75 -15.25 -25.73 -40.93
N TYR A 76 -14.80 -24.49 -41.01
CA TYR A 76 -15.35 -23.40 -40.19
C TYR A 76 -15.39 -22.09 -40.96
N ASN A 77 -16.26 -21.19 -40.52
CA ASN A 77 -16.28 -19.79 -40.89
C ASN A 77 -15.67 -18.98 -39.76
N LYS A 78 -14.47 -18.46 -39.99
CA LYS A 78 -13.76 -17.57 -39.08
C LYS A 78 -14.58 -16.30 -38.90
N LEU A 79 -14.86 -15.91 -37.66
CA LEU A 79 -15.48 -14.62 -37.38
C LEU A 79 -14.42 -13.53 -37.24
N HIS A 80 -14.51 -12.50 -38.08
CA HIS A 80 -13.75 -11.26 -37.93
C HIS A 80 -14.64 -10.22 -37.25
N ALA A 81 -14.66 -10.29 -35.93
CA ALA A 81 -15.43 -9.38 -35.08
C ALA A 81 -14.58 -8.15 -34.70
N ASP A 82 -15.20 -6.97 -34.64
CA ASP A 82 -14.64 -5.81 -33.96
C ASP A 82 -14.98 -5.90 -32.45
N PRO A 83 -14.00 -6.06 -31.55
CA PRO A 83 -14.24 -6.13 -30.10
C PRO A 83 -14.94 -4.90 -29.52
N LYS A 84 -14.92 -3.75 -30.21
CA LYS A 84 -15.64 -2.54 -29.78
C LYS A 84 -17.16 -2.73 -29.83
N GLN A 85 -17.66 -3.46 -30.83
CA GLN A 85 -19.08 -3.77 -30.95
C GLN A 85 -19.57 -4.63 -29.78
N GLY A 86 -18.66 -5.41 -29.19
CA GLY A 86 -18.95 -6.23 -28.02
C GLY A 86 -19.06 -5.45 -26.71
N LYS A 87 -18.84 -4.14 -26.67
CA LYS A 87 -18.93 -3.32 -25.45
C LYS A 87 -20.27 -2.59 -25.37
N THR A 88 -21.32 -3.31 -24.98
CA THR A 88 -22.67 -2.75 -24.84
C THR A 88 -22.87 -2.08 -23.46
N LEU A 89 -23.86 -1.18 -23.36
CA LEU A 89 -24.28 -0.59 -22.08
C LEU A 89 -24.66 -1.66 -21.06
N ASP A 90 -25.30 -2.74 -21.53
CA ASP A 90 -25.64 -3.92 -20.72
C ASP A 90 -24.40 -4.55 -20.05
N LEU A 91 -23.31 -4.74 -20.81
CA LEU A 91 -22.05 -5.26 -20.25
C LEU A 91 -21.38 -4.30 -19.27
N ILE A 92 -21.52 -2.99 -19.48
CA ILE A 92 -21.03 -1.97 -18.54
C ILE A 92 -21.81 -2.06 -17.23
N LEU A 93 -23.15 -2.14 -17.29
CA LEU A 93 -24.01 -2.31 -16.11
C LEU A 93 -23.69 -3.61 -15.37
N LYS A 94 -23.50 -4.72 -16.08
CA LYS A 94 -23.05 -6.00 -15.50
C LYS A 94 -21.69 -5.88 -14.80
N LYS A 95 -20.73 -5.16 -15.41
CA LYS A 95 -19.41 -4.91 -14.78
C LYS A 95 -19.56 -4.08 -13.50
N VAL A 96 -20.43 -3.07 -13.50
CA VAL A 96 -20.75 -2.26 -12.30
C VAL A 96 -21.41 -3.11 -11.22
N LYS A 97 -22.38 -3.97 -11.57
CA LYS A 97 -22.97 -4.95 -10.65
C LYS A 97 -21.90 -5.78 -9.97
N HIS A 98 -20.97 -6.37 -10.72
CA HIS A 98 -19.89 -7.17 -10.15
C HIS A 98 -19.01 -6.37 -9.19
N ARG A 99 -18.68 -5.12 -9.53
CA ARG A 99 -17.89 -4.23 -8.68
C ARG A 99 -18.57 -3.96 -7.34
N ILE A 100 -19.87 -3.69 -7.36
CA ILE A 100 -20.66 -3.41 -6.15
C ILE A 100 -20.76 -4.66 -5.26
N VAL A 101 -21.13 -5.81 -5.86
CA VAL A 101 -21.34 -7.07 -5.14
C VAL A 101 -20.06 -7.62 -4.50
N GLU A 102 -18.89 -7.34 -5.09
CA GLU A 102 -17.59 -7.74 -4.54
C GLU A 102 -17.28 -7.02 -3.22
N THR A 103 -17.71 -5.76 -3.08
CA THR A 103 -17.49 -4.95 -1.87
C THR A 103 -18.55 -5.13 -0.79
N MET A 104 -19.65 -5.84 -1.10
CA MET A 104 -20.76 -6.08 -0.17
C MET A 104 -20.55 -7.35 0.65
N GLU A 105 -21.09 -7.38 1.86
CA GLU A 105 -21.25 -8.63 2.60
C GLU A 105 -22.20 -9.58 1.87
N SER A 106 -22.01 -10.89 2.05
CA SER A 106 -22.82 -11.91 1.39
C SER A 106 -24.31 -11.81 1.78
N SER A 107 -24.59 -11.60 3.07
CA SER A 107 -25.94 -11.39 3.60
C SER A 107 -26.64 -10.19 2.95
N THR A 108 -25.93 -9.08 2.76
CA THR A 108 -26.46 -7.88 2.12
C THR A 108 -26.72 -8.09 0.63
N ALA A 109 -25.81 -8.75 -0.08
CA ALA A 109 -26.00 -9.06 -1.49
C ALA A 109 -27.22 -9.96 -1.72
N ASP A 110 -27.40 -10.98 -0.87
CA ASP A 110 -28.54 -11.89 -0.94
C ASP A 110 -29.87 -11.18 -0.63
N ALA A 111 -29.88 -10.28 0.36
CA ALA A 111 -31.05 -9.46 0.69
C ALA A 111 -31.49 -8.54 -0.47
N LEU A 112 -30.53 -8.08 -1.29
CA LEU A 112 -30.78 -7.28 -2.49
C LEU A 112 -31.05 -8.13 -3.75
N GLY A 113 -31.06 -9.46 -3.63
CA GLY A 113 -31.21 -10.37 -4.77
C GLY A 113 -30.03 -10.33 -5.76
N LEU A 114 -28.87 -9.82 -5.35
CA LEU A 114 -27.71 -9.68 -6.21
C LEU A 114 -26.84 -10.93 -6.15
N SER A 115 -27.01 -11.83 -7.13
CA SER A 115 -26.16 -13.03 -7.22
C SER A 115 -24.69 -12.66 -7.44
N ARG A 116 -23.80 -13.20 -6.61
CA ARG A 116 -22.34 -13.08 -6.75
C ARG A 116 -21.82 -14.07 -7.79
N ALA A 117 -21.07 -13.56 -8.75
CA ALA A 117 -20.28 -14.44 -9.62
C ALA A 117 -19.00 -14.81 -8.90
N ILE A 118 -18.89 -16.07 -8.47
CA ILE A 118 -17.73 -16.58 -7.75
C ILE A 118 -16.82 -17.28 -8.75
N LEU A 119 -15.60 -16.75 -8.92
CA LEU A 119 -14.53 -17.50 -9.57
C LEU A 119 -13.94 -18.46 -8.55
N VAL A 120 -13.90 -19.75 -8.90
CA VAL A 120 -13.23 -20.78 -8.08
C VAL A 120 -11.75 -20.39 -7.95
N ASN A 121 -11.22 -20.40 -6.73
CA ASN A 121 -9.82 -20.11 -6.40
C ASN A 121 -9.34 -18.67 -6.69
N ASP A 122 -10.20 -17.64 -6.55
CA ASP A 122 -9.76 -16.24 -6.61
C ASP A 122 -9.52 -15.64 -5.22
N GLY A 123 -8.28 -15.72 -4.75
CA GLY A 123 -7.86 -15.19 -3.44
C GLY A 123 -7.36 -13.74 -3.46
N MET A 124 -7.47 -13.00 -4.57
CA MET A 124 -6.79 -11.69 -4.70
C MET A 124 -7.35 -10.62 -3.75
N VAL A 125 -8.65 -10.64 -3.44
CA VAL A 125 -9.26 -9.74 -2.46
C VAL A 125 -8.68 -9.99 -1.07
N LYS A 126 -8.56 -11.26 -0.67
CA LYS A 126 -7.94 -11.65 0.59
C LYS A 126 -6.47 -11.20 0.67
N LYS A 127 -5.70 -11.41 -0.40
CA LYS A 127 -4.30 -10.93 -0.48
C LYS A 127 -4.20 -9.40 -0.38
N LEU A 128 -5.17 -8.66 -0.94
CA LEU A 128 -5.25 -7.21 -0.81
C LEU A 128 -5.55 -6.76 0.63
N GLU A 129 -6.46 -7.44 1.31
CA GLU A 129 -6.75 -7.20 2.73
C GLU A 129 -5.55 -7.49 3.62
N GLU A 130 -4.84 -8.60 3.39
CA GLU A 130 -3.59 -8.94 4.07
C GLU A 130 -2.54 -7.83 3.85
N LEU A 131 -2.33 -7.40 2.60
CA LEU A 131 -1.43 -6.29 2.28
C LEU A 131 -1.82 -4.97 2.98
N ASN A 132 -3.12 -4.68 3.10
CA ASN A 132 -3.62 -3.51 3.83
C ASN A 132 -3.32 -3.61 5.33
N LYS A 133 -3.55 -4.77 5.95
CA LYS A 133 -3.23 -5.00 7.37
C LYS A 133 -1.74 -4.81 7.62
N THR A 134 -0.90 -5.44 6.80
CA THR A 134 0.56 -5.31 6.87
C THR A 134 1.00 -3.85 6.70
N SER A 135 0.46 -3.13 5.71
CA SER A 135 0.73 -1.70 5.51
C SER A 135 0.36 -0.84 6.72
N ASN A 136 -0.74 -1.15 7.42
CA ASN A 136 -1.16 -0.41 8.60
C ASN A 136 -0.20 -0.62 9.78
N VAL A 137 0.27 -1.85 9.98
CA VAL A 137 1.28 -2.17 11.01
C VAL A 137 2.55 -1.35 10.77
N PHE A 138 3.07 -1.32 9.53
CA PHE A 138 4.26 -0.54 9.20
C PHE A 138 4.06 0.97 9.35
N SER A 139 2.90 1.49 8.97
CA SER A 139 2.55 2.89 9.21
C SER A 139 2.61 3.22 10.70
N GLY A 140 2.06 2.35 11.54
CA GLY A 140 2.18 2.45 13.00
C GLY A 140 3.63 2.47 13.47
N MET A 141 4.44 1.49 13.02
CA MET A 141 5.86 1.40 13.37
C MET A 141 6.63 2.67 12.99
N VAL A 142 6.45 3.19 11.78
CA VAL A 142 7.10 4.44 11.33
C VAL A 142 6.68 5.62 12.19
N ASN A 143 5.40 5.73 12.55
CA ASN A 143 4.91 6.80 13.40
C ASN A 143 5.49 6.73 14.81
N HIS A 144 5.58 5.54 15.40
CA HIS A 144 6.19 5.33 16.71
C HIS A 144 7.70 5.59 16.68
N ALA A 145 8.40 5.11 15.65
CA ALA A 145 9.83 5.39 15.46
C ALA A 145 10.07 6.90 15.38
N LYS A 146 9.31 7.64 14.55
CA LYS A 146 9.42 9.10 14.46
C LYS A 146 9.23 9.80 15.81
N LYS A 147 8.24 9.38 16.61
CA LYS A 147 8.01 9.93 17.96
C LYS A 147 9.18 9.63 18.90
N LEU A 148 9.71 8.41 18.86
CA LEU A 148 10.87 7.99 19.65
C LEU A 148 12.12 8.80 19.29
N LEU A 149 12.46 8.92 17.99
CA LEU A 149 13.60 9.73 17.56
C LEU A 149 13.44 11.20 17.96
N ARG A 150 12.21 11.74 17.91
CA ARG A 150 11.94 13.10 18.39
C ARG A 150 12.21 13.23 19.89
N ALA A 151 11.72 12.31 20.71
CA ALA A 151 11.95 12.34 22.15
C ALA A 151 13.44 12.23 22.50
N ILE A 152 14.18 11.35 21.80
CA ILE A 152 15.63 11.19 21.97
C ILE A 152 16.37 12.45 21.54
N TYR A 153 15.94 13.10 20.46
CA TYR A 153 16.53 14.37 20.03
C TYR A 153 16.34 15.46 21.08
N GLU A 154 15.13 15.62 21.63
CA GLU A 154 14.91 16.59 22.72
C GLU A 154 15.74 16.24 23.97
N LEU A 155 15.84 14.96 24.34
CA LEU A 155 16.69 14.50 25.43
C LEU A 155 18.16 14.85 25.19
N SER A 156 18.66 14.73 23.96
CA SER A 156 20.03 15.10 23.61
C SER A 156 20.31 16.59 23.84
N ARG A 157 19.32 17.45 23.59
CA ARG A 157 19.43 18.89 23.84
C ARG A 157 19.46 19.20 25.33
N ILE A 158 18.70 18.44 26.13
CA ILE A 158 18.75 18.54 27.59
C ILE A 158 20.14 18.12 28.10
N TYR A 159 20.72 17.06 27.57
CA TYR A 159 22.09 16.67 27.91
C TYR A 159 23.12 17.75 27.60
N ALA A 160 22.99 18.47 26.49
CA ALA A 160 23.86 19.60 26.17
C ALA A 160 23.79 20.69 27.26
N VAL A 161 22.57 21.09 27.63
CA VAL A 161 22.33 22.11 28.66
C VAL A 161 22.86 21.66 30.02
N LEU A 162 22.57 20.43 30.44
CA LEU A 162 23.11 19.86 31.68
C LEU A 162 24.64 19.83 31.67
N GLY A 163 25.23 19.48 30.53
CA GLY A 163 26.67 19.46 30.33
C GLY A 163 27.31 20.83 30.58
N ASP A 164 26.69 21.89 30.03
CA ASP A 164 27.14 23.26 30.20
C ASP A 164 26.95 23.74 31.65
N THR A 165 25.79 23.49 32.26
CA THR A 165 25.49 23.88 33.64
C THR A 165 26.41 23.21 34.65
N PHE A 166 26.65 21.89 34.53
CA PHE A 166 27.57 21.20 35.43
C PHE A 166 29.02 21.68 35.26
N SER A 167 29.45 21.96 34.04
CA SER A 167 30.78 22.55 33.80
C SER A 167 30.91 23.93 34.44
N GLU A 168 29.86 24.75 34.38
CA GLU A 168 29.83 26.08 35.01
C GLU A 168 29.88 26.00 36.54
N ILE A 169 29.10 25.11 37.14
CA ILE A 169 29.13 24.85 38.59
C ILE A 169 30.53 24.38 39.00
N GLY A 170 31.12 23.44 38.26
CA GLY A 170 32.45 22.92 38.54
C GLY A 170 33.52 24.01 38.58
N VAL A 171 33.49 24.98 37.67
CA VAL A 171 34.46 26.09 37.65
C VAL A 171 34.26 27.07 38.82
N LYS A 172 33.04 27.22 39.32
CA LYS A 172 32.69 28.16 40.41
C LYS A 172 32.83 27.54 41.80
N GLU A 173 32.91 26.22 41.90
CA GLU A 173 32.96 25.48 43.17
C GLU A 173 34.35 25.63 43.84
N PRO A 174 34.41 26.12 45.09
CA PRO A 174 35.68 26.32 45.80
C PRO A 174 36.35 25.00 46.23
N MET A 175 35.56 23.95 46.52
CA MET A 175 36.10 22.65 46.88
C MET A 175 36.59 21.89 45.64
N THR A 176 37.88 21.54 45.61
CA THR A 176 38.51 20.91 44.44
C THR A 176 37.91 19.56 44.07
N CYS A 177 37.57 18.71 45.05
CA CYS A 177 36.94 17.41 44.78
C CYS A 177 35.55 17.55 44.13
N THR A 178 34.77 18.53 44.59
CA THR A 178 33.40 18.79 44.14
C THR A 178 33.42 19.50 42.78
N SER A 179 34.36 20.43 42.59
CA SER A 179 34.67 21.06 41.30
C SER A 179 35.02 20.03 40.22
N GLU A 180 35.88 19.06 40.54
CA GLU A 180 36.27 17.99 39.62
C GLU A 180 35.08 17.08 39.28
N ALA A 181 34.28 16.70 40.27
CA ALA A 181 33.08 15.88 40.08
C ALA A 181 32.06 16.55 39.15
N PHE A 182 31.76 17.84 39.35
CA PHE A 182 30.85 18.59 38.48
C PHE A 182 31.40 18.76 37.06
N THR A 183 32.70 19.02 36.92
CA THR A 183 33.34 19.09 35.59
C THR A 183 33.24 17.74 34.86
N GLN A 184 33.48 16.62 35.56
CA GLN A 184 33.31 15.28 35.01
C GLN A 184 31.85 15.02 34.59
N PHE A 185 30.85 15.37 35.42
CA PHE A 185 29.45 15.30 35.03
C PHE A 185 29.13 16.11 33.77
N GLY A 186 29.72 17.31 33.64
CA GLY A 186 29.58 18.15 32.46
C GLY A 186 30.06 17.45 31.19
N THR A 187 31.26 16.86 31.24
CA THR A 187 31.84 16.12 30.10
C THR A 187 31.04 14.87 29.71
N ILE A 188 30.48 14.17 30.69
CA ILE A 188 29.67 12.97 30.48
C ILE A 188 28.36 13.32 29.76
N HIS A 189 27.65 14.35 30.20
CA HIS A 189 26.40 14.77 29.56
C HIS A 189 26.65 15.28 28.13
N ARG A 190 27.73 16.03 27.87
CA ARG A 190 28.15 16.37 26.49
C ARG A 190 28.47 15.14 25.64
N SER A 191 29.05 14.09 26.24
CA SER A 191 29.30 12.82 25.54
C SER A 191 27.99 12.10 25.19
N MET A 192 27.02 12.08 26.10
CA MET A 192 25.69 11.49 25.86
C MET A 192 24.90 12.21 24.75
N GLU A 193 25.01 13.54 24.68
CA GLU A 193 24.48 14.31 23.54
C GLU A 193 25.07 13.79 22.22
N ARG A 194 26.40 13.69 22.14
CA ARG A 194 27.10 13.21 20.94
C ARG A 194 26.67 11.80 20.55
N PHE A 195 26.61 10.87 21.50
CA PHE A 195 26.17 9.49 21.24
C PHE A 195 24.72 9.44 20.73
N SER A 196 23.84 10.28 21.29
CA SER A 196 22.45 10.40 20.84
C SER A 196 22.38 10.86 19.38
N ILE A 197 23.15 11.88 19.01
CA ILE A 197 23.19 12.39 17.62
C ILE A 197 23.73 11.33 16.66
N GLU A 198 24.78 10.59 17.03
CA GLU A 198 25.34 9.51 16.21
C GLU A 198 24.33 8.37 15.99
N MET A 199 23.59 7.98 17.04
CA MET A 199 22.51 7.00 16.94
C MET A 199 21.37 7.48 16.04
N LEU A 200 20.91 8.73 16.19
CA LEU A 200 19.86 9.30 15.34
C LEU A 200 20.24 9.26 13.86
N LYS A 201 21.51 9.55 13.53
CA LYS A 201 22.02 9.43 12.15
C LYS A 201 21.98 7.99 11.62
N LYS A 202 22.24 6.99 12.47
CA LYS A 202 22.17 5.57 12.09
C LYS A 202 20.74 5.07 11.89
N ILE A 203 19.78 5.53 12.69
CA ILE A 203 18.38 5.07 12.62
C ILE A 203 17.62 5.80 11.51
N LYS A 204 17.98 7.03 11.17
CA LYS A 204 17.29 7.85 10.17
C LYS A 204 17.05 7.16 8.80
N PRO A 205 18.04 6.49 8.16
CA PRO A 205 17.82 5.77 6.91
C PRO A 205 16.69 4.73 6.98
N MET A 206 16.55 4.04 8.11
CA MET A 206 15.48 3.07 8.36
C MET A 206 14.08 3.66 8.14
N ILE A 207 13.85 4.89 8.62
CA ILE A 207 12.58 5.57 8.44
C ILE A 207 12.37 5.91 6.95
N MET A 208 13.41 6.31 6.23
CA MET A 208 13.32 6.64 4.81
C MET A 208 12.97 5.40 3.97
N ASP A 209 13.60 4.26 4.28
CA ASP A 209 13.38 2.99 3.57
C ASP A 209 11.97 2.44 3.84
N LEU A 210 11.51 2.45 5.10
CA LEU A 210 10.14 2.08 5.44
C LEU A 210 9.09 3.01 4.80
N ASN A 211 9.34 4.32 4.72
CA ASN A 211 8.46 5.25 4.01
C ASN A 211 8.43 4.95 2.50
N THR A 212 9.55 4.55 1.90
CA THR A 212 9.61 4.16 0.49
C THR A 212 8.75 2.92 0.22
N PHE A 213 8.82 1.92 1.11
CA PHE A 213 7.94 0.76 1.04
C PHE A 213 6.45 1.17 1.13
N LEU A 214 6.08 1.97 2.13
CA LEU A 214 4.70 2.38 2.40
C LEU A 214 4.08 3.28 1.34
N HIS A 215 4.86 4.24 0.82
CA HIS A 215 4.34 5.30 -0.06
C HIS A 215 4.63 5.06 -1.55
N LYS A 216 5.51 4.12 -1.90
CA LYS A 216 5.80 3.78 -3.30
C LYS A 216 5.44 2.32 -3.62
N ALA A 217 6.03 1.36 -2.93
CA ALA A 217 5.89 -0.07 -3.28
C ALA A 217 4.48 -0.62 -3.02
N VAL A 218 3.90 -0.33 -1.84
CA VAL A 218 2.55 -0.76 -1.47
C VAL A 218 1.48 -0.15 -2.39
N PRO A 219 1.44 1.17 -2.66
CA PRO A 219 0.45 1.77 -3.55
C PRO A 219 0.54 1.26 -4.99
N ASP A 220 1.75 1.04 -5.50
CA ASP A 220 1.99 0.48 -6.83
C ASP A 220 1.45 -0.96 -6.95
N THR A 221 1.63 -1.78 -5.92
CA THR A 221 1.05 -3.14 -5.88
C THR A 221 -0.47 -3.10 -5.77
N LYS A 222 -1.03 -2.21 -4.93
CA LYS A 222 -2.49 -1.99 -4.84
C LYS A 222 -3.08 -1.56 -6.17
N LEU A 223 -2.38 -0.73 -6.95
CA LEU A 223 -2.82 -0.30 -8.27
C LEU A 223 -2.90 -1.49 -9.25
N THR A 224 -1.92 -2.39 -9.24
CA THR A 224 -1.96 -3.60 -10.07
C THR A 224 -3.11 -4.52 -9.69
N ILE A 225 -3.38 -4.70 -8.39
CA ILE A 225 -4.54 -5.47 -7.92
C ILE A 225 -5.87 -4.81 -8.37
N LYS A 226 -5.97 -3.48 -8.31
CA LYS A 226 -7.15 -2.75 -8.82
C LYS A 226 -7.35 -2.96 -10.33
N LYS A 227 -6.27 -2.95 -11.12
CA LYS A 227 -6.31 -3.28 -12.56
C LYS A 227 -6.77 -4.71 -12.80
N TYR A 228 -6.30 -5.66 -11.99
CA TYR A 228 -6.78 -7.04 -12.02
C TYR A 228 -8.28 -7.16 -11.77
N LEU A 229 -8.79 -6.51 -10.73
CA LEU A 229 -10.23 -6.53 -10.42
C LEU A 229 -11.05 -5.97 -11.58
N ASP A 230 -10.59 -4.90 -12.23
CA ASP A 230 -11.29 -4.34 -13.37
C ASP A 230 -11.37 -5.30 -14.57
N VAL A 231 -10.28 -6.00 -14.87
CA VAL A 231 -10.23 -7.04 -15.92
C VAL A 231 -11.06 -8.27 -15.53
N LYS A 232 -11.04 -8.67 -14.25
CA LYS A 232 -11.89 -9.74 -13.70
C LYS A 232 -13.37 -9.42 -13.93
N PHE A 233 -13.82 -8.22 -13.57
CA PHE A 233 -15.22 -7.85 -13.71
C PHE A 233 -15.66 -7.73 -15.16
N GLU A 234 -14.77 -7.31 -16.06
CA GLU A 234 -15.02 -7.36 -17.51
C GLU A 234 -15.17 -8.81 -18.01
N TYR A 235 -14.29 -9.72 -17.60
CA TYR A 235 -14.43 -11.13 -17.96
C TYR A 235 -15.73 -11.76 -17.41
N LEU A 236 -16.08 -11.44 -16.16
CA LEU A 236 -17.30 -11.92 -15.52
C LEU A 236 -18.57 -11.37 -16.18
N SER A 237 -18.58 -10.11 -16.62
CA SER A 237 -19.74 -9.55 -17.31
C SER A 237 -20.02 -10.28 -18.63
N TYR A 238 -18.97 -10.64 -19.39
CA TYR A 238 -19.12 -11.50 -20.57
C TYR A 238 -19.60 -12.90 -20.22
N CYS A 239 -19.11 -13.51 -19.13
CA CYS A 239 -19.60 -14.82 -18.69
C CYS A 239 -21.09 -14.80 -18.34
N LEU A 240 -21.54 -13.75 -17.65
CA LEU A 240 -22.94 -13.57 -17.31
C LEU A 240 -23.80 -13.37 -18.57
N LYS A 241 -23.35 -12.54 -19.51
CA LYS A 241 -24.07 -12.33 -20.78
C LYS A 241 -24.20 -13.61 -21.61
N VAL A 242 -23.14 -14.41 -21.71
CA VAL A 242 -23.21 -15.71 -22.41
C VAL A 242 -24.22 -16.62 -21.74
N LYS A 243 -24.21 -16.70 -20.40
CA LYS A 243 -25.17 -17.52 -19.65
C LYS A 243 -26.61 -17.08 -19.91
N GLU A 244 -26.90 -15.78 -19.84
CA GLU A 244 -28.24 -15.24 -20.14
C GLU A 244 -28.71 -15.63 -21.55
N MET A 245 -27.82 -15.57 -22.54
CA MET A 245 -28.15 -15.96 -23.92
C MET A 245 -28.32 -17.49 -24.09
N ASP A 246 -27.56 -18.30 -23.34
CA ASP A 246 -27.75 -19.75 -23.32
C ASP A 246 -29.08 -20.14 -22.63
N ASP A 247 -29.42 -19.47 -21.53
CA ASP A 247 -30.67 -19.68 -20.78
C ASP A 247 -31.90 -19.27 -21.64
N GLU A 248 -31.80 -18.18 -22.40
CA GLU A 248 -32.82 -17.77 -23.38
C GLU A 248 -32.99 -18.83 -24.49
N GLU A 249 -31.89 -19.27 -25.11
CA GLU A 249 -31.93 -20.28 -26.17
C GLU A 249 -32.56 -21.60 -25.66
N TYR A 250 -32.23 -21.99 -24.44
CA TYR A 250 -32.83 -23.15 -23.79
C TYR A 250 -34.33 -22.97 -23.52
N GLY A 251 -34.76 -21.79 -23.06
CA GLY A 251 -36.17 -21.46 -22.83
C GLY A 251 -37.02 -21.61 -24.09
N PHE A 252 -36.58 -21.01 -25.21
CA PHE A 252 -37.26 -21.14 -26.51
C PHE A 252 -37.29 -22.59 -27.02
N ALA A 253 -36.18 -23.32 -26.84
CA ALA A 253 -36.12 -24.73 -27.20
C ALA A 253 -37.11 -25.60 -26.40
N MET A 254 -37.36 -25.29 -25.11
CA MET A 254 -38.33 -26.02 -24.29
C MET A 254 -39.78 -25.81 -24.75
N VAL A 255 -40.12 -24.60 -25.19
CA VAL A 255 -41.47 -24.29 -25.71
C VAL A 255 -41.62 -24.61 -27.21
N GLN A 256 -40.57 -25.15 -27.84
CA GLN A 256 -40.51 -25.46 -29.28
C GLN A 256 -40.74 -24.25 -30.19
N GLU A 257 -40.37 -23.05 -29.72
CA GLU A 257 -40.47 -21.83 -30.53
C GLU A 257 -39.12 -21.50 -31.19
N PRO A 258 -39.13 -21.07 -32.46
CA PRO A 258 -37.91 -20.63 -33.13
C PRO A 258 -37.40 -19.32 -32.54
N LEU A 259 -36.08 -19.23 -32.34
CA LEU A 259 -35.41 -18.01 -31.89
C LEU A 259 -34.74 -17.32 -33.07
N TYR A 260 -35.30 -16.18 -33.50
CA TYR A 260 -34.87 -15.46 -34.71
C TYR A 260 -33.36 -15.20 -34.80
N ARG A 261 -32.70 -14.81 -33.68
CA ARG A 261 -31.25 -14.59 -33.68
C ARG A 261 -30.45 -15.84 -34.00
N VAL A 262 -30.96 -17.02 -33.63
CA VAL A 262 -30.30 -18.31 -33.90
C VAL A 262 -30.48 -18.70 -35.37
N GLU A 263 -31.67 -18.49 -35.92
CA GLU A 263 -31.99 -18.76 -37.32
C GLU A 263 -31.16 -17.90 -38.30
N THR A 264 -30.80 -16.68 -37.88
CA THR A 264 -30.04 -15.71 -38.67
C THR A 264 -28.52 -15.74 -38.40
N GLY A 265 -27.99 -16.85 -37.88
CA GLY A 265 -26.55 -17.09 -37.74
C GLY A 265 -25.93 -16.69 -36.40
N ASN A 266 -26.72 -16.14 -35.47
CA ASN A 266 -26.38 -15.87 -34.06
C ASN A 266 -25.14 -15.01 -33.86
N TYR A 267 -24.96 -13.99 -34.70
CA TYR A 267 -23.77 -13.14 -34.73
C TYR A 267 -23.46 -12.44 -33.40
N GLU A 268 -24.48 -11.95 -32.67
CA GLU A 268 -24.27 -11.32 -31.36
C GLU A 268 -23.67 -12.30 -30.35
N TYR A 269 -24.21 -13.52 -30.26
CA TYR A 269 -23.69 -14.55 -29.37
C TYR A 269 -22.23 -14.90 -29.72
N ARG A 270 -21.95 -15.05 -31.01
CA ARG A 270 -20.60 -15.35 -31.51
C ARG A 270 -19.61 -14.22 -31.20
N LEU A 271 -20.03 -12.96 -31.35
CA LEU A 271 -19.25 -11.79 -30.95
C LEU A 271 -18.95 -11.80 -29.45
N VAL A 272 -19.96 -12.02 -28.62
CA VAL A 272 -19.82 -12.07 -27.16
C VAL A 272 -18.87 -13.20 -26.75
N LEU A 273 -18.94 -14.37 -27.40
CA LEU A 273 -18.00 -15.47 -27.17
C LEU A 273 -16.55 -15.09 -27.51
N ARG A 274 -16.33 -14.38 -28.62
CA ARG A 274 -14.99 -13.88 -28.99
C ARG A 274 -14.46 -12.90 -27.94
N CYS A 275 -15.27 -11.91 -27.57
CA CYS A 275 -14.90 -10.93 -26.54
C CYS A 275 -14.64 -11.59 -25.18
N ARG A 276 -15.41 -12.62 -24.81
CA ARG A 276 -15.20 -13.42 -23.59
C ARG A 276 -13.86 -14.14 -23.62
N GLN A 277 -13.49 -14.77 -24.75
CA GLN A 277 -12.20 -15.45 -24.90
C GLN A 277 -11.05 -14.46 -24.72
N ASP A 278 -11.12 -13.29 -25.37
CA ASP A 278 -10.08 -12.26 -25.25
C ASP A 278 -9.98 -11.72 -23.82
N ALA A 279 -11.12 -11.47 -23.17
CA ALA A 279 -11.18 -11.04 -21.77
C ALA A 279 -10.60 -12.11 -20.83
N ARG A 280 -10.86 -13.40 -21.09
CA ARG A 280 -10.28 -14.52 -20.32
C ARG A 280 -8.76 -14.53 -20.40
N THR A 281 -8.20 -14.34 -21.59
CA THR A 281 -6.74 -14.29 -21.79
C THR A 281 -6.12 -13.10 -21.05
N ARG A 282 -6.73 -11.91 -21.15
CA ARG A 282 -6.29 -10.72 -20.39
C ARG A 282 -6.37 -10.95 -18.88
N PHE A 283 -7.47 -11.55 -18.41
CA PHE A 283 -7.67 -11.90 -17.01
C PHE A 283 -6.60 -12.86 -16.50
N ALA A 284 -6.34 -13.95 -17.23
CA ALA A 284 -5.34 -14.94 -16.85
C ALA A 284 -3.92 -14.33 -16.79
N LYS A 285 -3.56 -13.50 -17.79
CA LYS A 285 -2.30 -12.78 -17.79
C LYS A 285 -2.17 -11.85 -16.57
N MET A 286 -3.16 -10.99 -16.34
CA MET A 286 -3.14 -10.05 -15.21
C MET A 286 -3.15 -10.77 -13.85
N ARG A 287 -3.78 -11.95 -13.75
CA ARG A 287 -3.71 -12.79 -12.54
C ARG A 287 -2.28 -13.21 -12.24
N ASN A 288 -1.55 -13.67 -13.25
CA ASN A 288 -0.15 -14.06 -13.11
C ASN A 288 0.73 -12.84 -12.77
N ASP A 289 0.50 -11.71 -13.44
CA ASP A 289 1.24 -10.46 -13.18
C ASP A 289 1.07 -10.00 -11.71
N VAL A 290 -0.15 -10.07 -11.15
CA VAL A 290 -0.41 -9.77 -9.74
C VAL A 290 0.29 -10.76 -8.81
N LEU A 291 0.25 -12.05 -9.12
CA LEU A 291 0.88 -13.08 -8.29
C LEU A 291 2.39 -12.87 -8.19
N VAL A 292 3.05 -12.69 -9.33
CA VAL A 292 4.49 -12.41 -9.38
C VAL A 292 4.82 -11.11 -8.64
N LYS A 293 4.02 -10.06 -8.83
CA LYS A 293 4.26 -8.76 -8.16
C LYS A 293 4.11 -8.86 -6.64
N LEU A 294 3.14 -9.62 -6.14
CA LEU A 294 2.98 -9.86 -4.72
C LEU A 294 4.16 -10.65 -4.14
N GLU A 295 4.63 -11.67 -4.84
CA GLU A 295 5.79 -12.46 -4.43
C GLU A 295 7.08 -11.63 -4.41
N LEU A 296 7.31 -10.79 -5.42
CA LEU A 296 8.43 -9.85 -5.46
C LEU A 296 8.37 -8.83 -4.32
N LEU A 297 7.17 -8.33 -4.00
CA LEU A 297 6.99 -7.41 -2.88
C LEU A 297 7.32 -8.08 -1.56
N ASP A 298 6.87 -9.32 -1.35
CA ASP A 298 7.05 -10.07 -0.10
C ASP A 298 8.53 -10.45 0.11
N ASN A 299 9.19 -10.99 -0.91
CA ASN A 299 10.61 -11.34 -0.85
C ASN A 299 11.50 -10.13 -0.54
N LYS A 300 11.24 -8.99 -1.20
CA LYS A 300 11.98 -7.75 -0.95
C LYS A 300 11.69 -7.20 0.45
N HIS A 301 10.42 -7.18 0.84
CA HIS A 301 9.98 -6.72 2.15
C HIS A 301 10.70 -7.46 3.29
N VAL A 302 10.72 -8.80 3.25
CA VAL A 302 11.27 -9.60 4.36
C VAL A 302 12.75 -9.30 4.56
N GLN A 303 13.51 -9.18 3.47
CA GLN A 303 14.93 -8.86 3.54
C GLN A 303 15.17 -7.45 4.08
N ASP A 304 14.46 -6.46 3.53
CA ASP A 304 14.64 -5.05 3.89
C ASP A 304 14.27 -4.81 5.38
N ILE A 305 13.18 -5.39 5.88
CA ILE A 305 12.71 -5.16 7.25
C ILE A 305 13.60 -5.81 8.30
N VAL A 306 14.10 -7.02 8.05
CA VAL A 306 15.03 -7.68 8.99
C VAL A 306 16.28 -6.83 9.14
N PHE A 307 16.84 -6.35 8.03
CA PHE A 307 18.01 -5.48 8.05
C PHE A 307 17.75 -4.16 8.77
N GLU A 308 16.60 -3.53 8.51
CA GLU A 308 16.23 -2.28 9.16
C GLU A 308 16.02 -2.43 10.67
N LEU A 309 15.34 -3.49 11.12
CA LEU A 309 15.16 -3.79 12.55
C LEU A 309 16.49 -4.07 13.24
N GLN A 310 17.39 -4.82 12.59
CA GLN A 310 18.72 -5.09 13.12
C GLN A 310 19.50 -3.77 13.29
N ARG A 311 19.50 -2.90 12.27
CA ARG A 311 20.13 -1.58 12.32
C ARG A 311 19.58 -0.74 13.49
N PHE A 312 18.27 -0.78 13.74
CA PHE A 312 17.67 -0.07 14.86
C PHE A 312 18.15 -0.60 16.22
N ILE A 313 18.09 -1.92 16.42
CA ILE A 313 18.52 -2.57 17.66
C ILE A 313 20.01 -2.31 17.91
N ASP A 314 20.86 -2.48 16.91
CA ASP A 314 22.30 -2.27 17.03
C ASP A 314 22.64 -0.81 17.36
N ALA A 315 21.94 0.14 16.74
CA ALA A 315 22.12 1.56 17.03
C ALA A 315 21.72 1.90 18.47
N MET A 316 20.58 1.40 18.95
CA MET A 316 20.11 1.59 20.32
C MET A 316 21.03 0.92 21.33
N ALA A 317 21.45 -0.32 21.08
CA ALA A 317 22.36 -1.07 21.93
C ALA A 317 23.71 -0.35 22.06
N THR A 318 24.28 0.07 20.93
CA THR A 318 25.55 0.84 20.92
C THR A 318 25.43 2.13 21.72
N TYR A 319 24.34 2.88 21.54
CA TYR A 319 24.10 4.12 22.28
C TYR A 319 24.04 3.88 23.79
N HIS A 320 23.24 2.90 24.22
CA HIS A 320 23.10 2.60 25.65
C HIS A 320 24.40 2.06 26.27
N ASP A 321 25.16 1.24 25.54
CA ASP A 321 26.45 0.73 25.99
C ASP A 321 27.51 1.84 26.12
N GLN A 322 27.54 2.78 25.17
CA GLN A 322 28.39 3.97 25.24
C GLN A 322 28.03 4.85 26.44
N CYS A 323 26.73 5.12 26.66
CA CYS A 323 26.23 5.87 27.80
C CYS A 323 26.59 5.18 29.13
N TYR A 324 26.43 3.85 29.22
CA TYR A 324 26.83 3.08 30.37
C TYR A 324 28.35 3.16 30.60
N GLY A 325 29.15 3.07 29.54
CA GLY A 325 30.60 3.14 29.60
C GLY A 325 31.11 4.45 30.22
N VAL A 326 30.54 5.59 29.83
CA VAL A 326 30.91 6.90 30.40
C VAL A 326 30.37 7.10 31.82
N MET A 327 29.20 6.55 32.14
CA MET A 327 28.63 6.64 33.50
C MET A 327 29.36 5.74 34.50
N LYS A 328 29.86 4.57 34.08
CA LYS A 328 30.52 3.60 34.96
C LYS A 328 31.84 4.11 35.53
N GLN A 329 32.52 5.02 34.83
CA GLN A 329 33.82 5.56 35.23
C GLN A 329 33.75 6.44 36.49
N ILE A 330 32.53 6.76 36.92
CA ILE A 330 32.24 7.68 38.00
C ILE A 330 32.33 6.99 39.37
N LYS A 331 33.21 7.50 40.25
CA LYS A 331 33.21 7.20 41.70
C LYS A 331 33.02 8.52 42.45
N ILE A 332 31.77 8.90 42.72
CA ILE A 332 31.43 10.28 43.14
C ILE A 332 30.89 10.40 44.57
N PHE A 333 30.69 9.30 45.29
CA PHE A 333 30.14 9.39 46.65
C PHE A 333 31.18 9.13 47.74
N PRO A 334 31.16 9.94 48.82
CA PRO A 334 30.28 11.10 49.07
C PRO A 334 30.78 12.43 48.45
N LEU A 335 29.85 13.25 47.96
CA LEU A 335 30.07 14.65 47.57
C LEU A 335 29.89 15.53 48.81
N GLU A 336 30.96 16.14 49.29
CA GLU A 336 30.91 17.14 50.35
C GLU A 336 30.75 18.53 49.72
N VAL A 337 29.71 19.26 50.11
CA VAL A 337 29.44 20.62 49.64
C VAL A 337 29.45 21.52 50.87
N ASP A 338 30.42 22.43 50.95
CA ASP A 338 30.49 23.41 52.02
C ASP A 338 29.45 24.51 51.79
N LEU A 339 28.33 24.42 52.52
CA LEU A 339 27.32 25.47 52.55
C LEU A 339 27.84 26.64 53.41
N ALA A 340 27.79 27.85 52.87
CA ALA A 340 28.03 29.06 53.65
C ALA A 340 27.08 29.12 54.86
N ARG A 341 27.51 29.70 55.99
CA ARG A 341 26.70 29.79 57.23
C ARG A 341 25.33 30.45 57.02
N ASP A 342 25.18 31.20 55.95
CA ASP A 342 23.98 31.98 55.63
C ASP A 342 23.08 31.26 54.61
N ALA A 343 23.46 30.06 54.14
CA ALA A 343 22.78 29.33 53.06
C ALA A 343 21.32 28.96 53.38
N PHE A 344 20.94 28.98 54.66
CA PHE A 344 19.56 28.75 55.13
C PHE A 344 18.99 29.93 55.94
N ALA A 345 19.58 31.12 55.84
CA ALA A 345 19.02 32.32 56.46
C ALA A 345 17.77 32.77 55.69
N TYR A 346 16.64 32.09 55.93
CA TYR A 346 15.34 32.58 55.50
C TYR A 346 15.04 33.86 56.29
N ASN A 347 14.96 34.99 55.58
CA ASN A 347 14.54 36.25 56.16
C ASN A 347 13.04 36.15 56.48
N LEU A 348 12.69 35.58 57.63
CA LEU A 348 11.35 35.71 58.20
C LEU A 348 11.21 37.17 58.66
N GLY A 349 10.89 38.04 57.69
CA GLY A 349 10.35 39.35 57.97
C GLY A 349 9.16 39.19 58.90
N ILE A 350 9.25 39.82 60.06
CA ILE A 350 8.23 39.86 61.09
C ILE A 350 6.93 40.35 60.43
N PHE A 351 5.99 39.44 60.15
CA PHE A 351 4.63 39.82 59.84
C PHE A 351 3.99 40.30 61.13
N ASN A 352 3.88 41.61 61.27
CA ASN A 352 3.19 42.28 62.35
C ASN A 352 1.69 41.97 62.18
N THR A 353 1.17 40.99 62.92
CA THR A 353 -0.27 40.69 62.97
C THR A 353 -0.96 41.77 63.79
N GLY A 354 -1.27 42.89 63.15
CA GLY A 354 -2.20 43.89 63.67
C GLY A 354 -3.62 43.44 63.34
N GLU A 355 -4.33 42.97 64.36
CA GLU A 355 -5.78 42.76 64.31
C GLU A 355 -6.48 44.11 64.07
N ASP A 356 -7.35 44.19 63.06
CA ASP A 356 -8.56 45.01 63.13
C ASP A 356 -9.66 44.38 62.28
N GLU A 357 -10.85 44.29 62.85
CA GLU A 357 -12.05 43.63 62.34
C GLU A 357 -12.78 44.49 61.30
N GLY A 358 -13.42 43.86 60.30
CA GLY A 358 -14.57 44.46 59.61
C GLY A 358 -14.72 44.16 58.13
N GLY A 359 -15.56 43.16 57.82
CA GLY A 359 -16.67 43.30 56.87
C GLY A 359 -16.43 43.45 55.35
N GLU A 360 -17.04 42.49 54.64
CA GLU A 360 -17.70 42.58 53.33
C GLU A 360 -16.93 42.19 52.06
N ASP A 361 -17.57 41.24 51.35
CA ASP A 361 -17.27 40.71 50.02
C ASP A 361 -17.31 41.80 48.93
N ILE A 362 -16.60 41.58 47.81
CA ILE A 362 -17.10 41.61 46.42
C ILE A 362 -16.00 41.94 45.37
N ASP A 363 -15.95 41.04 44.38
CA ASP A 363 -15.64 41.11 42.93
C ASP A 363 -14.25 41.33 42.30
N GLU A 364 -14.19 40.62 41.17
CA GLU A 364 -13.21 40.46 40.11
C GLU A 364 -12.72 41.77 39.46
N ASP A 365 -11.60 41.57 38.76
CA ASP A 365 -11.08 42.32 37.62
C ASP A 365 -10.03 43.45 37.84
N VAL A 366 -8.80 43.06 37.46
CA VAL A 366 -7.99 43.65 36.37
C VAL A 366 -6.84 44.63 36.74
N ILE A 367 -5.63 44.06 36.58
CA ILE A 367 -4.41 44.60 35.94
C ILE A 367 -3.56 45.61 36.74
N ASN A 368 -2.34 45.24 37.15
CA ASN A 368 -1.10 45.29 36.33
C ASN A 368 0.14 45.08 37.22
N THR A 369 0.98 44.09 36.94
CA THR A 369 2.41 44.21 37.28
C THR A 369 3.27 43.38 36.33
N GLU A 370 3.70 44.08 35.28
CA GLU A 370 5.03 44.07 34.68
C GLU A 370 5.77 42.74 34.54
N SER A 371 5.75 42.29 33.29
CA SER A 371 6.67 41.35 32.65
C SER A 371 8.14 41.81 32.73
N VAL A 372 9.00 41.02 33.35
CA VAL A 372 10.44 41.02 33.09
C VAL A 372 10.93 39.56 32.98
N GLU A 373 11.49 39.24 31.80
CA GLU A 373 12.40 38.11 31.49
C GLU A 373 11.92 36.70 31.12
N GLU A 374 10.69 36.49 30.61
CA GLU A 374 10.35 35.23 29.89
C GLU A 374 10.62 35.26 28.36
N LYS A 375 11.01 36.41 27.81
CA LYS A 375 11.12 36.59 26.34
C LYS A 375 12.33 35.89 25.70
N SER A 376 13.43 35.64 26.42
CA SER A 376 14.65 35.04 25.82
C SER A 376 14.57 33.52 25.70
N VAL A 377 13.88 32.86 26.63
CA VAL A 377 13.70 31.41 26.65
C VAL A 377 12.62 31.00 25.63
N SER A 378 11.49 31.72 25.61
CA SER A 378 10.38 31.49 24.68
C SER A 378 10.76 31.68 23.20
N SER A 379 11.66 32.62 22.88
CA SER A 379 12.13 32.81 21.49
C SER A 379 12.99 31.65 20.98
N LYS A 380 13.78 31.00 21.85
CA LYS A 380 14.52 29.78 21.51
C LYS A 380 13.55 28.62 21.27
N TYR A 381 12.56 28.43 22.14
CA TYR A 381 11.51 27.40 22.00
C TYR A 381 10.64 27.57 20.75
N ASN A 382 10.37 28.80 20.31
CA ASN A 382 9.61 29.06 19.08
C ASN A 382 10.45 28.93 17.80
N GLN A 383 11.76 29.19 17.83
CA GLN A 383 12.68 28.83 16.73
C GLN A 383 12.79 27.30 16.56
N LEU A 384 12.71 26.54 17.65
CA LEU A 384 12.71 25.07 17.63
C LEU A 384 11.47 24.45 16.98
N THR A 385 10.31 25.12 17.04
CA THR A 385 9.11 24.66 16.32
C THR A 385 9.17 24.89 14.82
N ASP A 386 9.94 25.87 14.35
CA ASP A 386 10.13 26.10 12.91
C ASP A 386 11.27 25.24 12.32
N ASP A 387 12.31 24.92 13.09
CA ASP A 387 13.32 23.91 12.69
C ASP A 387 12.73 22.49 12.56
N VAL A 388 11.57 22.23 13.20
CA VAL A 388 10.82 20.97 13.09
C VAL A 388 10.05 20.83 11.77
N LYS A 389 9.71 21.94 11.09
CA LYS A 389 9.28 21.89 9.68
C LYS A 389 10.44 21.58 8.73
N LEU A 390 11.66 21.79 9.21
CA LEU A 390 12.91 21.54 8.49
C LEU A 390 13.55 20.18 8.81
N ILE A 391 12.75 19.18 9.20
CA ILE A 391 13.13 17.78 8.95
C ILE A 391 12.93 17.49 7.44
N ASP A 392 13.47 18.37 6.59
CA ASP A 392 14.01 17.98 5.31
C ASP A 392 15.47 17.59 5.58
N LEU A 393 15.67 16.27 5.57
CA LEU A 393 16.82 15.61 6.14
C LEU A 393 18.09 15.71 5.25
N ALA A 394 18.16 16.67 4.33
CA ALA A 394 19.26 16.90 3.40
C ALA A 394 20.44 17.71 3.98
N GLY A 395 20.28 18.36 5.14
CA GLY A 395 21.25 19.36 5.64
C GLY A 395 22.38 18.88 6.55
N ILE A 396 22.49 17.58 6.89
CA ILE A 396 23.58 17.09 7.75
C ILE A 396 24.81 16.81 6.88
N ASN A 397 25.41 17.86 6.31
CA ASN A 397 26.75 17.80 5.74
C ASN A 397 27.70 18.62 6.62
N SER A 398 28.78 17.97 7.01
CA SER A 398 29.80 18.42 7.96
C SER A 398 30.35 19.81 7.68
N LYS A 399 30.31 20.70 8.68
CA LYS A 399 31.38 21.68 8.92
C LYS A 399 31.73 21.69 10.41
N SER A 400 32.78 20.93 10.72
CA SER A 400 33.60 21.07 11.92
C SER A 400 34.14 22.50 11.99
N ARG A 401 33.84 23.25 13.05
CA ARG A 401 34.66 24.39 13.46
C ARG A 401 35.63 23.88 14.51
N TYR A 402 36.83 23.54 14.09
CA TYR A 402 38.02 23.65 14.91
C TYR A 402 38.90 24.73 14.29
N SER A 403 39.24 25.72 15.11
CA SER A 403 40.14 26.82 14.83
C SER A 403 41.59 26.30 14.71
N GLU A 404 42.20 26.44 13.53
CA GLU A 404 43.65 26.45 13.39
C GLU A 404 44.15 27.86 13.72
N ASN A 405 44.82 27.97 14.86
CA ASN A 405 45.68 29.10 15.19
C ASN A 405 47.10 28.69 14.79
N GLU A 406 47.53 29.03 13.58
CA GLU A 406 48.95 29.05 13.24
C GLU A 406 49.42 30.49 13.06
N GLY A 407 50.39 30.86 13.90
CA GLY A 407 50.96 32.19 13.99
C GLY A 407 51.74 32.57 12.74
N VAL A 408 51.48 33.78 12.27
CA VAL A 408 52.33 34.48 11.30
C VAL A 408 53.47 35.14 12.07
N MET A 409 54.67 34.57 11.99
CA MET A 409 55.90 35.36 12.13
C MET A 409 56.38 35.71 10.72
N ARG A 410 56.41 37.01 10.40
CA ARG A 410 57.10 37.56 9.23
C ARG A 410 58.44 38.15 9.69
N CYS A 411 59.47 37.92 8.87
CA CYS A 411 60.65 38.77 8.80
C CYS A 411 60.28 40.21 8.43
#